data_AF-A0A151JA85-F1
#
_entry.id   AF-A0A151JA85-F1
#
_cell.length_a   1.000
_cell.length_b   1.000
_cell.length_c   1.000
_cell.angle_alpha   90.00
_cell.angle_beta   90.00
_cell.angle_gamma   90.00
#
_symmetry.space_group_name_H-M   'P 1'
#
loop_
_entity.id
_entity.type
_entity.pdbx_description
1 polymer ?
#
loop_
_entity_poly.entity_id
_entity_poly.type
_entity_poly.pdbx_seq_one_letter_code
_entity_poly.pdbx_strand_id
1 'polypeptide(L)'
;ELMARDDINKKTKMIKPSIFKFETDIIWYIAFQVFLLHAIGIYGLLTFNYWQNLMTTIWIIAMHIISNIGVSGGAHRLWSHKSYKAKLPLRILLLICFSAGVQVMLINLLFYVYYIYKYISLVFRKIKPSDNDFVNFLTTGEGYHNFHHVFPWDYRSSEKGNNRFNYTTFFIDICAKFGQAYDLKYPSENLIKSIVLNKGDGTHSILSEVPMPEPD
;
A
#
# COMPACT_ATOMS: atom_id res chain seq x y z
N GLU A 1 37.38 -22.66 20.65
CA GLU A 1 36.85 -21.70 19.64
C GLU A 1 36.52 -22.32 18.28
N LEU A 2 37.38 -23.15 17.69
CA LEU A 2 37.10 -23.80 16.39
C LEU A 2 35.85 -24.68 16.38
N MET A 3 35.65 -25.53 17.42
CA MET A 3 34.44 -26.36 17.55
C MET A 3 33.14 -25.55 17.69
N ALA A 4 33.18 -24.39 18.35
CA ALA A 4 32.02 -23.52 18.49
C ALA A 4 31.65 -22.82 17.17
N ARG A 5 32.66 -22.46 16.35
CA ARG A 5 32.46 -21.91 15.00
C ARG A 5 31.90 -22.95 14.04
N ASP A 6 32.32 -24.21 14.16
CA ASP A 6 31.80 -25.31 13.34
C ASP A 6 30.35 -25.67 13.69
N ASP A 7 29.96 -25.61 14.97
CA ASP A 7 28.57 -25.79 15.39
C ASP A 7 27.65 -24.63 14.95
N ILE A 8 28.16 -23.40 14.95
CA ILE A 8 27.46 -22.23 14.39
C ILE A 8 27.30 -22.37 12.88
N ASN A 9 28.33 -22.82 12.16
CA ASN A 9 28.31 -23.08 10.71
C ASN A 9 27.39 -24.26 10.35
N LYS A 10 27.28 -25.29 11.20
CA LYS A 10 26.31 -26.39 11.06
C LYS A 10 24.88 -25.91 11.27
N LYS A 11 24.62 -25.09 12.30
CA LYS A 11 23.29 -24.49 12.54
C LYS A 11 22.86 -23.54 11.41
N THR A 12 23.77 -22.75 10.84
CA THR A 12 23.47 -21.88 9.69
C THR A 12 23.31 -22.64 8.39
N LYS A 13 23.99 -23.78 8.18
CA LYS A 13 23.71 -24.68 7.04
C LYS A 13 22.35 -25.39 7.14
N MET A 14 21.87 -25.67 8.34
CA MET A 14 20.58 -26.35 8.57
C MET A 14 19.36 -25.43 8.45
N ILE A 15 19.53 -24.11 8.53
CA ILE A 15 18.44 -23.15 8.30
C ILE A 15 18.63 -22.51 6.92
N LYS A 16 18.56 -23.31 5.87
CA LYS A 16 18.11 -22.78 4.58
C LYS A 16 16.59 -22.81 4.62
N PRO A 17 15.89 -21.68 4.82
CA PRO A 17 14.46 -21.68 4.57
C PRO A 17 14.28 -22.07 3.10
N SER A 18 13.74 -23.27 2.85
CA SER A 18 13.40 -23.66 1.50
C SER A 18 12.33 -22.68 1.03
N ILE A 19 12.70 -21.81 0.11
CA ILE A 19 11.91 -20.68 -0.41
C ILE A 19 10.53 -21.12 -0.94
N PHE A 20 10.32 -22.43 -1.13
CA PHE A 20 9.19 -23.05 -1.81
C PHE A 20 8.37 -24.06 -1.00
N LYS A 21 8.47 -24.12 0.35
CA LYS A 21 7.59 -25.00 1.15
C LYS A 21 6.29 -24.32 1.59
N PHE A 22 5.59 -23.70 0.64
CA PHE A 22 4.19 -23.34 0.80
C PHE A 22 3.38 -24.17 -0.20
N GLU A 23 2.98 -25.36 0.23
CA GLU A 23 2.07 -26.22 -0.52
C GLU A 23 0.64 -25.84 -0.12
N THR A 24 0.01 -24.97 -0.91
CA THR A 24 -1.44 -24.79 -0.84
C THR A 24 -2.05 -25.39 -2.08
N ASP A 25 -3.01 -26.28 -1.88
CA ASP A 25 -3.84 -26.78 -2.97
C ASP A 25 -4.56 -25.62 -3.65
N ILE A 26 -4.47 -25.59 -4.98
CA ILE A 26 -5.15 -24.57 -5.78
C ILE A 26 -6.64 -24.87 -5.73
N ILE A 27 -7.43 -23.92 -5.25
CA ILE A 27 -8.89 -23.98 -5.35
C ILE A 27 -9.28 -23.58 -6.77
N TRP A 28 -9.23 -24.54 -7.70
CA TRP A 28 -9.37 -24.33 -9.14
C TRP A 28 -10.64 -23.58 -9.54
N TYR A 29 -11.76 -23.79 -8.85
CA TYR A 29 -13.00 -23.04 -9.09
C TYR A 29 -12.83 -21.53 -8.85
N ILE A 30 -12.18 -21.13 -7.75
CA ILE A 30 -11.90 -19.72 -7.45
C ILE A 30 -10.91 -19.16 -8.47
N ALA A 31 -9.86 -19.92 -8.80
CA ALA A 31 -8.88 -19.51 -9.81
C ALA A 31 -9.53 -19.24 -11.17
N PHE A 32 -10.43 -20.12 -11.60
CA PHE A 32 -11.19 -19.96 -12.84
C PHE A 32 -12.13 -18.74 -12.80
N GLN A 33 -12.83 -18.51 -11.67
CA GLN A 33 -13.70 -17.34 -11.51
C GLN A 33 -12.93 -16.03 -11.57
N VAL A 34 -11.78 -15.95 -10.89
CA VAL A 34 -10.90 -14.78 -10.93
C VAL A 34 -10.39 -14.56 -12.36
N PHE A 35 -9.95 -15.63 -13.04
CA PHE A 35 -9.54 -15.54 -14.44
C PHE A 35 -10.66 -15.01 -15.34
N LEU A 36 -11.87 -15.57 -15.25
CA LEU A 36 -13.01 -15.17 -16.05
C LEU A 36 -13.40 -13.70 -15.79
N LEU A 37 -13.40 -13.28 -14.52
CA LEU A 37 -13.66 -11.89 -14.14
C LEU A 37 -12.68 -10.92 -14.82
N HIS A 38 -11.38 -11.24 -14.79
CA HIS A 38 -10.36 -10.40 -15.42
C HIS A 38 -10.45 -10.44 -16.95
N ALA A 39 -10.74 -11.60 -17.55
CA ALA A 39 -10.91 -11.72 -18.99
C ALA A 39 -12.10 -10.88 -19.49
N ILE A 40 -13.25 -10.94 -18.81
CA ILE A 40 -14.42 -10.10 -19.10
C ILE A 40 -14.10 -8.63 -18.87
N GLY A 41 -13.38 -8.30 -17.79
CA GLY A 41 -12.97 -6.93 -17.48
C GLY A 41 -12.05 -6.33 -18.56
N ILE A 42 -11.05 -7.08 -19.03
CA ILE A 42 -10.16 -6.67 -20.12
C ILE A 42 -10.94 -6.52 -21.43
N TYR A 43 -11.82 -7.48 -21.75
CA TYR A 43 -12.67 -7.38 -22.93
C TYR A 43 -13.55 -6.12 -22.88
N GLY A 44 -14.20 -5.85 -21.74
CA GLY A 44 -14.97 -4.63 -21.52
C GLY A 44 -14.11 -3.37 -21.66
N LEU A 45 -12.92 -3.36 -21.05
CA LEU A 45 -11.98 -2.24 -21.12
C LEU A 45 -11.54 -1.91 -22.56
N LEU A 46 -11.38 -2.91 -23.42
CA LEU A 46 -10.87 -2.72 -24.78
C LEU A 46 -11.98 -2.45 -25.80
N THR A 47 -13.18 -2.96 -25.57
CA THR A 47 -14.30 -2.88 -26.53
C THR A 47 -15.31 -1.79 -26.21
N PHE A 48 -15.33 -1.27 -24.97
CA PHE A 48 -16.30 -0.27 -24.56
C PHE A 48 -16.10 1.05 -25.30
N ASN A 49 -17.17 1.59 -25.88
CA ASN A 49 -17.11 2.87 -26.56
C ASN A 49 -17.24 4.04 -25.57
N TYR A 50 -16.10 4.46 -25.02
CA TYR A 50 -16.00 5.50 -24.00
C TYR A 50 -16.58 6.85 -24.42
N TRP A 51 -16.36 7.24 -25.67
CA TRP A 51 -16.75 8.55 -26.19
C TRP A 51 -18.24 8.67 -26.46
N GLN A 52 -18.89 7.56 -26.84
CA GLN A 52 -20.34 7.53 -27.03
C GLN A 52 -21.10 7.44 -25.70
N ASN A 53 -20.46 6.90 -24.65
CA ASN A 53 -21.08 6.65 -23.36
C ASN A 53 -20.43 7.48 -22.24
N LEU A 54 -20.30 8.79 -22.43
CA LEU A 54 -19.58 9.68 -21.52
C LEU A 54 -20.06 9.60 -20.07
N MET A 55 -21.37 9.50 -19.82
CA MET A 55 -21.91 9.39 -18.46
C MET A 55 -21.43 8.12 -17.75
N THR A 56 -21.47 6.98 -18.45
CA THR A 56 -20.97 5.71 -17.93
C THR A 56 -19.45 5.75 -17.76
N THR A 57 -18.72 6.35 -18.69
CA THR A 57 -17.26 6.54 -18.59
C THR A 57 -16.89 7.34 -17.34
N ILE A 58 -17.54 8.49 -17.13
CA ILE A 58 -17.32 9.34 -15.95
C ILE A 58 -17.70 8.58 -14.68
N TRP A 59 -18.82 7.84 -14.71
CA TRP A 59 -19.27 7.03 -13.58
C TRP A 59 -18.25 5.93 -13.21
N ILE A 60 -17.68 5.24 -14.19
CA ILE A 60 -16.63 4.23 -13.98
C ILE A 60 -15.41 4.86 -13.29
N ILE A 61 -14.94 6.01 -13.78
CA ILE A 61 -13.80 6.73 -13.19
C ILE A 61 -14.13 7.18 -11.76
N ALA A 62 -15.33 7.71 -11.53
CA ALA A 62 -15.78 8.15 -10.22
C ALA A 62 -15.84 6.98 -9.22
N MET A 63 -16.40 5.83 -9.62
CA MET A 63 -16.47 4.63 -8.78
C MET A 63 -15.09 4.05 -8.47
N HIS A 64 -14.14 4.12 -9.43
CA HIS A 64 -12.74 3.77 -9.18
C HIS A 64 -12.13 4.65 -8.08
N ILE A 65 -12.29 5.97 -8.15
CA ILE A 65 -11.75 6.88 -7.14
C ILE A 65 -12.43 6.67 -5.77
N ILE A 66 -13.76 6.57 -5.75
CA ILE A 66 -14.54 6.37 -4.50
C ILE A 66 -14.12 5.07 -3.82
N SER A 67 -14.02 3.97 -4.57
CA SER A 67 -13.61 2.69 -4.01
C SER A 67 -12.18 2.70 -3.48
N ASN A 68 -11.23 3.30 -4.21
CA ASN A 68 -9.86 3.43 -3.74
C ASN A 68 -9.74 4.33 -2.51
N ILE A 69 -10.55 5.39 -2.37
CA ILE A 69 -10.61 6.19 -1.13
C ILE A 69 -11.10 5.33 0.04
N GLY A 70 -12.08 4.44 -0.17
CA GLY A 70 -12.55 3.52 0.85
C GLY A 70 -11.48 2.51 1.29
N VAL A 71 -10.76 1.93 0.33
CA VAL A 71 -9.67 0.97 0.59
C VAL A 71 -8.48 1.67 1.27
N SER A 72 -7.93 2.70 0.63
CA SER A 72 -6.74 3.41 1.13
C SER A 72 -7.05 4.22 2.40
N GLY A 73 -8.06 5.09 2.35
CA GLY A 73 -8.41 5.98 3.46
C GLY A 73 -9.02 5.23 4.64
N GLY A 74 -9.85 4.22 4.37
CA GLY A 74 -10.55 3.41 5.37
C GLY A 74 -9.76 2.17 5.79
N ALA A 75 -9.82 1.11 4.97
CA ALA A 75 -9.24 -0.20 5.30
C ALA A 75 -7.75 -0.13 5.64
N HIS A 76 -6.97 0.61 4.84
CA HIS A 76 -5.54 0.68 4.99
C HIS A 76 -5.13 1.66 6.10
N ARG A 77 -5.33 2.96 5.89
CA ARG A 77 -4.79 4.02 6.77
C ARG A 77 -5.52 4.12 8.12
N LEU A 78 -6.86 4.10 8.11
CA LEU A 78 -7.67 4.25 9.32
C LEU A 78 -7.74 2.97 10.16
N TRP A 79 -8.19 1.86 9.58
CA TRP A 79 -8.47 0.63 10.34
C TRP A 79 -7.23 -0.23 10.57
N SER A 80 -6.36 -0.40 9.57
CA SER A 80 -5.15 -1.23 9.70
C SER A 80 -4.01 -0.48 10.40
N HIS A 81 -3.67 0.71 9.92
CA HIS A 81 -2.51 1.46 10.41
C HIS A 81 -2.81 2.46 11.53
N LYS A 82 -4.08 2.82 11.74
CA LYS A 82 -4.49 3.80 12.77
C LYS A 82 -3.67 5.10 12.67
N SER A 83 -3.41 5.55 11.44
CA SER A 83 -2.60 6.74 11.14
C SER A 83 -3.33 8.05 11.41
N TYR A 84 -4.66 7.99 11.55
CA TYR A 84 -5.50 9.10 11.99
C TYR A 84 -6.74 8.60 12.72
N LYS A 85 -7.50 9.52 13.32
CA LYS A 85 -8.80 9.23 13.92
C LYS A 85 -9.91 9.90 13.10
N ALA A 86 -11.04 9.22 12.99
CA ALA A 86 -12.22 9.70 12.29
C ALA A 86 -13.44 9.72 13.22
N LYS A 87 -14.33 10.70 13.05
CA LYS A 87 -15.68 10.71 13.64
C LYS A 87 -16.59 9.71 12.94
N LEU A 88 -17.71 9.37 13.59
CA LEU A 88 -18.65 8.37 13.09
C LEU A 88 -19.14 8.63 11.64
N PRO A 89 -19.51 9.86 11.23
CA PRO A 89 -19.96 10.10 9.86
C PRO A 89 -18.91 9.73 8.82
N LEU A 90 -17.66 10.13 9.03
CA LEU A 90 -16.55 9.76 8.13
C LEU A 90 -16.27 8.26 8.13
N ARG A 91 -16.38 7.58 9.27
CA ARG A 91 -16.23 6.11 9.33
C ARG A 91 -17.29 5.39 8.50
N ILE A 92 -18.54 5.85 8.58
CA ILE A 92 -19.65 5.29 7.79
C ILE A 92 -19.43 5.57 6.30
N LEU A 93 -19.06 6.80 5.95
CA LEU A 93 -18.76 7.17 4.56
C LEU A 93 -17.66 6.29 3.98
N LEU A 94 -16.53 6.14 4.67
CA LEU A 94 -15.42 5.29 4.23
C LEU A 94 -15.81 3.82 4.11
N LEU A 95 -16.72 3.33 4.96
CA LEU A 95 -17.23 1.96 4.87
C LEU A 95 -18.12 1.76 3.64
N ILE A 96 -18.95 2.74 3.30
CA ILE A 96 -19.76 2.74 2.07
C ILE A 96 -18.83 2.78 0.85
N CYS A 97 -17.86 3.69 0.83
CA CYS A 97 -16.86 3.79 -0.23
C CYS A 97 -16.08 2.46 -0.41
N PHE A 98 -15.67 1.84 0.69
CA PHE A 98 -14.99 0.55 0.68
C PHE A 98 -15.88 -0.57 0.10
N SER A 99 -17.15 -0.58 0.47
CA SER A 99 -18.14 -1.54 -0.04
C SER A 99 -18.43 -1.33 -1.54
N ALA A 100 -18.36 -0.09 -2.03
CA ALA A 100 -18.56 0.26 -3.43
C ALA A 100 -17.48 -0.30 -4.37
N GLY A 101 -16.31 -0.67 -3.85
CA GLY A 101 -15.23 -1.30 -4.64
C GLY A 101 -15.49 -2.74 -5.05
N VAL A 102 -16.61 -3.34 -4.62
CA VAL A 102 -16.96 -4.76 -4.88
C VAL A 102 -15.78 -5.71 -4.61
N GLN A 103 -14.88 -5.32 -3.70
CA GLN A 103 -13.91 -6.24 -3.11
C GLN A 103 -14.73 -7.18 -2.23
N VAL A 104 -15.05 -8.32 -2.83
CA VAL A 104 -16.06 -9.29 -2.43
C VAL A 104 -16.10 -9.53 -0.91
N MET A 105 -17.25 -9.16 -0.34
CA MET A 105 -17.87 -9.64 0.90
C MET A 105 -16.94 -9.84 2.10
N LEU A 106 -17.14 -8.98 3.12
CA LEU A 106 -16.46 -8.74 4.40
C LEU A 106 -15.87 -9.93 5.21
N ILE A 107 -16.06 -11.18 4.81
CA ILE A 107 -15.46 -12.36 5.45
C ILE A 107 -14.36 -12.98 4.57
N ASN A 108 -14.44 -12.87 3.24
CA ASN A 108 -13.42 -13.42 2.35
C ASN A 108 -12.21 -12.49 2.21
N LEU A 109 -12.35 -11.17 2.33
CA LEU A 109 -11.19 -10.28 2.21
C LEU A 109 -10.22 -10.42 3.40
N LEU A 110 -10.68 -10.65 4.63
CA LEU A 110 -9.76 -10.91 5.74
C LEU A 110 -8.97 -12.20 5.52
N PHE A 111 -9.59 -13.25 5.00
CA PHE A 111 -8.90 -14.48 4.64
C PHE A 111 -8.03 -14.31 3.39
N TYR A 112 -8.53 -13.71 2.33
CA TYR A 112 -7.86 -13.58 1.04
C TYR A 112 -6.74 -12.53 1.08
N VAL A 113 -6.93 -11.40 1.77
CA VAL A 113 -5.84 -10.47 2.10
C VAL A 113 -4.92 -11.12 3.12
N TYR A 114 -5.37 -11.85 4.14
CA TYR A 114 -4.41 -12.57 5.00
C TYR A 114 -3.56 -13.56 4.20
N TYR A 115 -4.15 -14.35 3.29
CA TYR A 115 -3.44 -15.33 2.46
C TYR A 115 -2.59 -14.68 1.38
N ILE A 116 -3.09 -13.67 0.66
CA ILE A 116 -2.32 -12.91 -0.33
C ILE A 116 -1.25 -12.08 0.35
N TYR A 117 -1.52 -11.36 1.43
CA TYR A 117 -0.54 -10.57 2.17
C TYR A 117 0.50 -11.48 2.84
N LYS A 118 0.13 -12.67 3.32
CA LYS A 118 1.08 -13.70 3.78
C LYS A 118 1.90 -14.28 2.62
N TYR A 119 1.28 -14.56 1.48
CA TYR A 119 1.95 -15.07 0.28
C TYR A 119 2.88 -14.02 -0.35
N ILE A 120 2.43 -12.78 -0.53
CA ILE A 120 3.19 -11.60 -0.95
C ILE A 120 4.28 -11.27 0.06
N SER A 121 4.01 -11.29 1.38
CA SER A 121 5.04 -11.09 2.41
C SER A 121 6.09 -12.20 2.42
N LEU A 122 5.72 -13.44 2.11
CA LEU A 122 6.64 -14.58 2.02
C LEU A 122 7.45 -14.58 0.71
N VAL A 123 6.81 -14.26 -0.43
CA VAL A 123 7.41 -14.25 -1.78
C VAL A 123 8.24 -12.99 -2.01
N PHE A 124 7.80 -11.84 -1.51
CA PHE A 124 8.40 -10.53 -1.77
C PHE A 124 9.16 -9.93 -0.59
N ARG A 125 9.50 -10.76 0.39
CA ARG A 125 10.30 -10.39 1.58
C ARG A 125 11.67 -9.76 1.27
N LYS A 126 12.13 -9.88 0.01
CA LYS A 126 13.37 -9.32 -0.52
C LYS A 126 13.19 -8.22 -1.58
N ILE A 127 11.96 -7.89 -1.98
CA ILE A 127 11.74 -6.75 -2.87
C ILE A 127 11.85 -5.50 -2.01
N LYS A 128 12.88 -4.68 -2.23
CA LYS A 128 12.87 -3.30 -1.75
C LYS A 128 11.64 -2.65 -2.38
N PRO A 129 10.74 -2.05 -1.59
CA PRO A 129 9.68 -1.27 -2.17
C PRO A 129 10.27 -0.23 -3.15
N SER A 130 9.50 0.20 -4.13
CA SER A 130 9.97 1.21 -5.08
C SER A 130 8.86 2.21 -5.26
N ASP A 131 9.17 3.48 -5.02
CA ASP A 131 8.24 4.56 -5.23
C ASP A 131 7.95 4.73 -6.72
N ASN A 132 6.68 4.89 -7.08
CA ASN A 132 6.27 4.97 -8.49
C ASN A 132 5.03 5.86 -8.67
N ASP A 133 5.19 6.97 -9.40
CA ASP A 133 4.13 7.95 -9.68
C ASP A 133 2.97 7.36 -10.49
N PHE A 134 3.24 6.45 -11.42
CA PHE A 134 2.21 5.79 -12.23
C PHE A 134 1.35 4.86 -11.36
N VAL A 135 1.99 4.09 -10.47
CA VAL A 135 1.28 3.30 -9.47
C VAL A 135 0.50 4.22 -8.54
N ASN A 136 1.08 5.36 -8.13
CA ASN A 136 0.41 6.30 -7.24
C ASN A 136 -0.87 6.87 -7.87
N PHE A 137 -0.82 7.21 -9.17
CA PHE A 137 -1.98 7.65 -9.94
C PHE A 137 -3.06 6.58 -10.02
N LEU A 138 -2.71 5.35 -10.41
CA LEU A 138 -3.67 4.25 -10.55
C LEU A 138 -4.32 3.85 -9.21
N THR A 139 -3.53 3.84 -8.13
CA THR A 139 -3.96 3.42 -6.79
C THR A 139 -4.46 4.57 -5.92
N THR A 140 -4.56 5.78 -6.49
CA THR A 140 -5.14 6.95 -5.81
C THR A 140 -4.33 7.44 -4.58
N GLY A 141 -3.04 7.08 -4.48
CA GLY A 141 -2.18 7.54 -3.36
C GLY A 141 -1.35 6.48 -2.65
N GLU A 142 -1.26 5.25 -3.17
CA GLU A 142 -0.53 4.14 -2.56
C GLU A 142 0.78 3.80 -3.29
N GLY A 143 1.28 4.65 -4.18
CA GLY A 143 2.46 4.36 -5.00
C GLY A 143 3.80 4.50 -4.28
N TYR A 144 3.85 5.25 -3.18
CA TYR A 144 5.08 5.52 -2.41
C TYR A 144 5.34 4.44 -1.35
N HIS A 145 5.60 3.22 -1.80
CA HIS A 145 5.74 2.08 -0.92
C HIS A 145 7.03 2.12 -0.06
N ASN A 146 8.12 2.73 -0.52
CA ASN A 146 9.31 2.90 0.33
C ASN A 146 8.97 3.80 1.50
N PHE A 147 8.33 4.92 1.14
CA PHE A 147 7.57 5.79 2.01
C PHE A 147 6.90 5.04 3.15
N HIS A 148 5.85 4.35 2.73
CA HIS A 148 4.87 3.72 3.56
C HIS A 148 5.45 2.58 4.42
N HIS A 149 6.38 1.77 3.91
CA HIS A 149 6.98 0.69 4.70
C HIS A 149 7.93 1.18 5.79
N VAL A 150 8.55 2.35 5.62
CA VAL A 150 9.37 2.98 6.67
C VAL A 150 8.47 3.64 7.72
N PHE A 151 7.41 4.32 7.30
CA PHE A 151 6.49 5.05 8.17
C PHE A 151 5.04 4.57 8.01
N PRO A 152 4.69 3.32 8.39
CA PRO A 152 3.35 2.77 8.18
C PRO A 152 2.27 3.52 8.95
N TRP A 153 2.64 4.28 9.99
CA TRP A 153 1.71 5.11 10.77
C TRP A 153 1.51 6.52 10.19
N ASP A 154 2.21 6.90 9.11
CA ASP A 154 1.99 8.19 8.44
C ASP A 154 0.67 8.19 7.67
N TYR A 155 -0.18 9.20 7.89
CA TYR A 155 -1.51 9.25 7.26
C TYR A 155 -1.48 9.54 5.77
N ARG A 156 -0.38 10.11 5.26
CA ARG A 156 -0.21 10.46 3.85
C ARG A 156 0.34 9.28 3.06
N SER A 157 1.03 8.36 3.72
CA SER A 157 1.77 7.26 3.09
C SER A 157 2.75 7.75 2.02
N SER A 158 3.24 8.98 2.17
CA SER A 158 4.13 9.67 1.24
C SER A 158 4.88 10.80 1.95
N GLU A 159 6.06 11.14 1.43
CA GLU A 159 6.87 12.21 2.00
C GLU A 159 6.19 13.57 1.86
N LYS A 160 6.38 14.44 2.85
CA LYS A 160 5.84 15.80 2.86
C LYS A 160 6.28 16.55 1.60
N GLY A 161 5.32 17.03 0.81
CA GLY A 161 5.58 17.75 -0.43
C GLY A 161 5.58 16.88 -1.69
N ASN A 162 5.64 15.54 -1.55
CA ASN A 162 5.54 14.60 -2.66
C ASN A 162 4.16 13.92 -2.73
N ASN A 163 3.08 14.69 -2.58
CA ASN A 163 1.70 14.20 -2.63
C ASN A 163 1.12 14.15 -4.06
N ARG A 164 1.97 14.11 -5.10
CA ARG A 164 1.51 14.09 -6.50
C ARG A 164 0.60 12.89 -6.72
N PHE A 165 -0.64 13.12 -7.18
CA PHE A 165 -1.68 12.09 -7.38
C PHE A 165 -2.15 11.33 -6.12
N ASN A 166 -1.85 11.83 -4.93
CA ASN A 166 -2.34 11.24 -3.68
C ASN A 166 -3.73 11.81 -3.30
N TYR A 167 -4.74 11.41 -4.07
CA TYR A 167 -6.10 11.90 -3.87
C TYR A 167 -6.69 11.46 -2.53
N THR A 168 -6.26 10.32 -1.96
CA THR A 168 -6.69 9.90 -0.62
C THR A 168 -6.22 10.87 0.46
N THR A 169 -4.95 11.30 0.43
CA THR A 169 -4.45 12.30 1.38
C THR A 169 -5.23 13.60 1.25
N PHE A 170 -5.46 14.07 0.02
CA PHE A 170 -6.26 15.27 -0.23
C PHE A 170 -7.69 15.16 0.34
N PHE A 171 -8.34 14.01 0.17
CA PHE A 171 -9.65 13.73 0.76
C PHE A 171 -9.60 13.79 2.29
N ILE A 172 -8.61 13.15 2.92
CA ILE A 172 -8.44 13.16 4.38
C ILE A 172 -8.20 14.59 4.88
N ASP A 173 -7.39 15.39 4.17
CA ASP A 173 -7.11 16.79 4.54
C ASP A 173 -8.39 17.65 4.50
N ILE A 174 -9.26 17.46 3.50
CA ILE A 174 -10.58 18.10 3.45
C ILE A 174 -11.42 17.67 4.66
N CYS A 175 -11.50 16.37 4.95
CA CYS A 175 -12.24 15.88 6.10
C CYS A 175 -11.67 16.40 7.42
N ALA A 176 -10.36 16.61 7.52
CA ALA A 176 -9.72 17.20 8.68
C ALA A 176 -10.08 18.68 8.83
N LYS A 177 -10.13 19.42 7.72
CA LYS A 177 -10.60 20.82 7.69
C LYS A 177 -12.04 20.97 8.21
N PHE A 178 -12.91 19.98 7.93
CA PHE A 178 -14.27 19.92 8.47
C PHE A 178 -14.36 19.27 9.87
N GLY A 179 -13.23 18.95 10.50
CA GLY A 179 -13.16 18.34 11.82
C GLY A 179 -13.76 16.91 11.89
N GLN A 180 -13.87 16.23 10.75
CA GLN A 180 -14.29 14.82 10.66
C GLN A 180 -13.11 13.86 10.81
N ALA A 181 -11.92 14.25 10.35
CA ALA A 181 -10.64 13.58 10.63
C ALA A 181 -9.83 14.42 11.63
N TYR A 182 -9.06 13.76 12.49
CA TYR A 182 -8.22 14.41 13.51
C TYR A 182 -7.08 13.47 13.92
N ASP A 183 -6.12 13.97 14.70
CA ASP A 183 -4.96 13.20 15.17
C ASP A 183 -4.17 12.58 13.99
N LEU A 184 -3.96 13.38 12.94
CA LEU A 184 -3.24 13.00 11.72
C LEU A 184 -1.75 12.81 12.07
N LYS A 185 -1.25 11.57 11.99
CA LYS A 185 0.13 11.23 12.34
C LYS A 185 1.05 11.37 11.14
N TYR A 186 2.20 11.99 11.35
CA TYR A 186 3.26 12.09 10.35
C TYR A 186 4.65 12.19 11.01
N PRO A 187 5.73 11.73 10.37
CA PRO A 187 7.08 11.83 10.91
C PRO A 187 7.60 13.28 10.83
N SER A 188 8.45 13.64 11.79
CA SER A 188 9.18 14.91 11.76
C SER A 188 10.27 14.89 10.69
N GLU A 189 10.61 16.07 10.15
CA GLU A 189 11.65 16.19 9.13
C GLU A 189 13.01 15.66 9.64
N ASN A 190 13.35 15.90 10.90
CA ASN A 190 14.57 15.37 11.51
C ASN A 190 14.57 13.83 11.56
N LEU A 191 13.42 13.20 11.83
CA LEU A 191 13.30 11.74 11.83
C LEU A 191 13.52 11.18 10.42
N ILE A 192 12.91 11.79 9.40
CA ILE A 192 13.13 11.43 7.99
C ILE A 192 14.62 11.55 7.65
N LYS A 193 15.23 12.72 7.91
CA LYS A 193 16.66 12.98 7.66
C LYS A 193 17.55 11.92 8.31
N SER A 194 17.29 11.58 9.58
CA SER A 194 18.08 10.57 10.30
C SER A 194 17.98 9.17 9.68
N ILE A 195 16.81 8.78 9.17
CA ILE A 195 16.62 7.47 8.55
C ILE A 195 17.26 7.44 7.17
N VAL A 196 17.13 8.52 6.39
CA VAL A 196 17.79 8.67 5.09
C VAL A 196 19.31 8.59 5.22
N LEU A 197 19.89 9.26 6.21
CA LEU A 197 21.35 9.22 6.44
C LEU A 197 21.83 7.83 6.87
N ASN A 198 21.08 7.14 7.74
CA ASN A 198 21.53 5.85 8.30
C ASN A 198 21.17 4.63 7.45
N LYS A 199 20.09 4.70 6.67
CA LYS A 199 19.49 3.55 5.97
C LYS A 199 19.11 3.84 4.52
N GLY A 200 19.25 5.08 4.06
CA GLY A 200 18.99 5.45 2.68
C GLY A 200 19.99 4.78 1.73
N ASP A 201 19.60 4.67 0.47
CA ASP A 201 20.44 4.10 -0.59
C ASP A 201 21.30 5.14 -1.31
N GLY A 202 21.37 6.37 -0.78
CA GLY A 202 22.15 7.47 -1.35
C GLY A 202 21.44 8.29 -2.42
N THR A 203 20.20 7.94 -2.80
CA THR A 203 19.49 8.60 -3.92
C THR A 203 18.60 9.77 -3.50
N HIS A 204 18.39 9.96 -2.20
CA HIS A 204 17.43 10.95 -1.68
C HIS A 204 17.98 12.38 -1.78
N SER A 205 17.16 13.30 -2.28
CA SER A 205 17.47 14.73 -2.44
C SER A 205 18.02 15.43 -1.18
N ILE A 206 17.55 15.04 0.01
CA ILE A 206 17.96 15.57 1.31
C ILE A 206 19.47 15.43 1.56
N LEU A 207 20.13 14.44 0.97
CA LEU A 207 21.58 14.25 1.13
C LEU A 207 22.39 15.42 0.56
N SER A 208 21.84 16.18 -0.39
CA SER A 208 22.49 17.39 -0.92
C SER A 208 22.46 18.58 0.06
N GLU A 209 21.60 18.54 1.07
CA GLU A 209 21.46 19.59 2.08
C GLU A 209 22.29 19.33 3.35
N VAL A 210 22.77 18.09 3.55
CA VAL A 210 23.55 17.70 4.73
C VAL A 210 25.03 17.83 4.38
N PRO A 211 25.81 18.65 5.12
CA PRO A 211 27.26 18.70 4.92
C PRO A 211 27.83 17.29 5.06
N MET A 212 28.58 16.84 4.05
CA MET A 212 29.33 15.58 4.14
C MET A 212 30.16 15.60 5.43
N PRO A 213 30.16 14.53 6.25
CA PRO A 213 31.10 14.44 7.35
C PRO A 213 32.52 14.62 6.78
N GLU A 214 33.33 15.48 7.41
CA GLU A 214 34.74 15.57 7.05
C GLU A 214 35.36 14.18 7.17
N PRO A 215 36.17 13.76 6.17
CA PRO A 215 36.87 12.49 6.28
C PRO A 215 37.84 12.58 7.47
N ASP A 216 37.65 11.67 8.44
CA ASP A 216 38.61 11.42 9.53
C ASP A 216 39.99 11.00 8.99
#